data_AF-A0A9P7DVK5-F1
#
_entry.id   AF-A0A9P7DVK5-F1
#
_cell.length_a   1.000
_cell.length_b   1.000
_cell.length_c   1.000
_cell.angle_alpha   90.00
_cell.angle_beta   90.00
_cell.angle_gamma   90.00
#
_symmetry.space_group_name_H-M   'P 1'
#
loop_
_entity.id
_entity.type
_entity.pdbx_description
1 polymer ?
#
loop_
_entity_poly.entity_id
_entity_poly.type
_entity_poly.pdbx_seq_one_letter_code
_entity_poly.pdbx_strand_id
1 'polypeptide(L)'
;MKFIIDGEDKVSHDWLKLMLELTSKLLTGTEVYKLYDYILSTCADPEQAYLHLSLVATLADPLPISQLSTLLGPGLGRDVQTTLIQLQSVMDIPTDSTLPMNIFYLSIHNYVSNPLNCSLPQVCDITSPHSLLAGSALHLMVKDIPESMALLGALSELKKQSKAMQPKQQGSPQPHSLSQVT
;
A
#
# COMPACT_ATOMS: atom_id res chain seq x y z
N MET A 1 -21.71 -5.64 -25.67
CA MET A 1 -21.79 -4.17 -25.51
C MET A 1 -20.37 -3.63 -25.56
N LYS A 2 -20.09 -2.74 -26.51
CA LYS A 2 -18.78 -2.11 -26.69
C LYS A 2 -18.98 -0.64 -26.36
N PHE A 3 -18.54 -0.22 -25.17
CA PHE A 3 -18.59 1.19 -24.81
C PHE A 3 -17.44 1.88 -25.55
N ILE A 4 -17.79 2.61 -26.59
CA ILE A 4 -16.88 3.54 -27.25
C ILE A 4 -16.77 4.73 -26.29
N ILE A 5 -15.61 4.92 -25.68
CA ILE A 5 -15.26 6.17 -25.00
C ILE A 5 -14.55 7.00 -26.05
N ASP A 6 -15.34 7.82 -26.73
CA ASP A 6 -14.85 8.90 -27.59
C ASP A 6 -14.76 10.15 -26.70
N GLY A 7 -13.65 10.87 -26.79
CA GLY A 7 -13.45 12.14 -26.09
C GLY A 7 -12.58 12.07 -24.84
N GLU A 8 -11.50 12.84 -24.88
CA GLU A 8 -10.59 13.25 -23.79
C GLU A 8 -11.31 14.04 -22.66
N ASP A 9 -12.49 13.59 -22.21
CA ASP A 9 -13.21 14.24 -21.12
C ASP A 9 -12.83 13.60 -19.80
N LYS A 10 -12.29 14.43 -18.90
CA LYS A 10 -11.97 14.09 -17.50
C LYS A 10 -13.10 13.27 -16.88
N VAL A 11 -12.86 11.97 -16.69
CA VAL A 11 -13.78 11.10 -15.97
C VAL A 11 -13.98 11.67 -14.56
N SER A 12 -15.21 12.09 -14.25
CA SER A 12 -15.51 12.69 -12.96
C SER A 12 -15.54 11.62 -11.86
N HIS A 13 -15.23 12.02 -10.62
CA HIS A 13 -15.29 11.12 -9.47
C HIS A 13 -16.69 10.51 -9.28
N ASP A 14 -17.74 11.24 -9.63
CA ASP A 14 -19.13 10.76 -9.58
C ASP A 14 -19.38 9.62 -10.58
N TRP A 15 -18.79 9.71 -11.79
CA TRP A 15 -18.87 8.63 -12.77
C TRP A 15 -18.15 7.37 -12.29
N LEU A 16 -16.95 7.52 -11.70
CA LEU A 16 -16.20 6.39 -11.13
C LEU A 16 -16.98 5.70 -10.01
N LYS A 17 -17.60 6.49 -9.12
CA LYS A 17 -18.43 5.97 -8.04
C LYS A 17 -19.64 5.20 -8.56
N LEU A 18 -20.34 5.75 -9.57
CA LEU A 18 -21.48 5.09 -10.20
C LEU A 18 -21.05 3.79 -10.92
N MET A 19 -19.93 3.82 -11.63
CA MET A 19 -19.34 2.63 -12.26
C MET A 19 -19.01 1.56 -11.20
N LEU A 20 -18.40 1.92 -10.08
CA LEU A 20 -18.10 1.00 -8.97
C LEU A 20 -19.37 0.39 -8.36
N GLU A 21 -20.39 1.20 -8.12
CA GLU A 21 -21.66 0.72 -7.56
C GLU A 21 -22.38 -0.27 -8.49
N LEU A 22 -22.36 -0.01 -9.80
CA LEU A 22 -22.94 -0.92 -10.80
C LEU A 22 -22.08 -2.18 -10.98
N THR A 23 -20.76 -2.02 -11.06
CA THR A 23 -19.86 -3.13 -11.37
C THR A 23 -19.61 -4.06 -10.19
N SER A 24 -19.60 -3.56 -8.95
CA SER A 24 -19.48 -4.40 -7.75
C SER A 24 -20.56 -5.48 -7.64
N LYS A 25 -21.72 -5.29 -8.29
CA LYS A 25 -22.83 -6.26 -8.35
C LYS A 25 -22.77 -7.20 -9.56
N LEU A 26 -21.99 -6.85 -10.59
CA LEU A 26 -22.07 -7.47 -11.93
C LEU A 26 -20.76 -8.10 -12.39
N LEU A 27 -19.61 -7.61 -11.95
CA LEU A 27 -18.30 -8.06 -12.38
C LEU A 27 -17.73 -9.13 -11.45
N THR A 28 -16.95 -10.04 -12.03
CA THR A 28 -16.13 -10.98 -11.26
C THR A 28 -14.97 -10.23 -10.61
N GLY A 29 -14.50 -10.67 -9.43
CA GLY A 29 -13.60 -9.88 -8.57
C GLY A 29 -12.34 -9.33 -9.26
N THR A 30 -11.78 -10.05 -10.23
CA THR A 30 -10.59 -9.64 -11.00
C THR A 30 -10.85 -8.53 -12.02
N GLU A 31 -12.09 -8.36 -12.48
CA GLU A 31 -12.43 -7.29 -13.43
C GLU A 31 -12.59 -5.94 -12.72
N VAL A 32 -13.02 -5.96 -11.46
CA VAL A 32 -13.09 -4.77 -10.59
C VAL A 32 -11.68 -4.21 -10.33
N TYR A 33 -10.65 -5.06 -10.31
CA TYR A 33 -9.26 -4.61 -10.12
C TYR A 33 -8.76 -3.71 -11.25
N LYS A 34 -9.21 -3.93 -12.48
CA LYS A 34 -8.90 -3.03 -13.61
C LYS A 34 -9.46 -1.63 -13.40
N LEU A 35 -10.59 -1.51 -12.70
CA LEU A 35 -11.16 -0.22 -12.34
C LEU A 35 -10.33 0.45 -11.24
N TYR A 36 -9.84 -0.30 -10.25
CA TYR A 36 -8.91 0.23 -9.25
C TYR A 36 -7.57 0.66 -9.87
N ASP A 37 -7.01 -0.13 -10.79
CA ASP A 37 -5.84 0.24 -11.58
C ASP A 37 -6.08 1.58 -12.32
N TYR A 38 -7.24 1.73 -12.96
CA TYR A 38 -7.61 2.98 -13.64
C TYR A 38 -7.67 4.16 -12.66
N ILE A 39 -8.34 4.01 -11.52
CA ILE A 39 -8.43 5.07 -10.50
C ILE A 39 -7.05 5.47 -10.00
N LEU A 40 -6.19 4.50 -9.67
CA LEU A 40 -4.82 4.78 -9.26
C LEU A 40 -4.02 5.49 -10.35
N SER A 41 -4.18 5.10 -11.61
CA SER A 41 -3.49 5.74 -12.74
C SER A 41 -3.89 7.22 -12.95
N THR A 42 -5.04 7.64 -12.42
CA THR A 42 -5.49 9.04 -12.46
C THR A 42 -4.90 9.90 -11.34
N CYS A 43 -4.27 9.28 -10.34
CA CYS A 43 -3.62 9.99 -9.25
C CYS A 43 -2.29 10.59 -9.72
N ALA A 44 -1.89 11.72 -9.13
CA ALA A 44 -0.62 12.38 -9.45
C ALA A 44 0.61 11.50 -9.17
N ASP A 45 0.53 10.66 -8.14
CA ASP A 45 1.52 9.65 -7.80
C ASP A 45 0.80 8.30 -7.52
N PRO A 46 0.66 7.44 -8.54
CA PRO A 46 -0.04 6.16 -8.41
C PRO A 46 0.59 5.20 -7.42
N GLU A 47 1.92 5.21 -7.29
CA GLU A 47 2.67 4.34 -6.37
C GLU A 47 2.38 4.74 -4.92
N GLN A 48 2.50 6.04 -4.64
CA GLN A 48 2.19 6.57 -3.32
C GLN A 48 0.70 6.44 -2.97
N ALA A 49 -0.19 6.60 -3.95
CA ALA A 49 -1.63 6.39 -3.79
C ALA A 49 -1.94 4.93 -3.43
N TYR A 50 -1.34 3.98 -4.15
CA TYR A 50 -1.48 2.56 -3.81
C TYR A 50 -0.95 2.27 -2.40
N LEU A 51 0.22 2.82 -2.05
CA LEU A 51 0.81 2.64 -0.73
C LEU A 51 -0.11 3.16 0.38
N HIS A 52 -0.59 4.40 0.29
CA HIS A 52 -1.49 4.97 1.30
C HIS A 52 -2.82 4.22 1.38
N LEU A 53 -3.39 3.81 0.24
CA LEU A 53 -4.59 2.98 0.22
C LEU A 53 -4.36 1.64 0.92
N SER A 54 -3.24 0.98 0.62
CA SER A 54 -2.89 -0.31 1.22
C SER A 54 -2.66 -0.20 2.73
N LEU A 55 -2.08 0.91 3.20
CA LEU A 55 -1.90 1.19 4.63
C LEU A 55 -3.26 1.35 5.32
N VAL A 56 -4.17 2.14 4.75
CA VAL A 56 -5.52 2.30 5.30
C VAL A 56 -6.28 0.98 5.33
N ALA A 57 -6.20 0.19 4.26
CA ALA A 57 -6.86 -1.13 4.18
C ALA A 57 -6.27 -2.17 5.15
N THR A 58 -5.05 -1.96 5.62
CA THR A 58 -4.35 -2.85 6.54
C THR A 58 -4.69 -2.57 8.00
N LEU A 59 -5.18 -1.36 8.30
CA LEU A 59 -5.58 -1.00 9.66
C LEU A 59 -6.77 -1.85 10.11
N ALA A 60 -6.68 -2.42 11.31
CA ALA A 60 -7.79 -3.16 11.92
C ALA A 60 -8.95 -2.22 12.27
N ASP A 61 -8.62 -1.05 12.83
CA ASP A 61 -9.54 0.03 13.12
C ASP A 61 -9.17 1.25 12.27
N PRO A 62 -10.12 1.85 11.53
CA PRO A 62 -9.80 2.97 10.67
C PRO A 62 -9.39 4.21 11.48
N LEU A 63 -8.41 4.96 10.96
CA LEU A 63 -7.84 6.13 11.62
C LEU A 63 -8.21 7.44 10.92
N PRO A 64 -8.28 8.56 11.65
CA PRO A 64 -8.30 9.89 11.05
C PRO A 64 -7.01 10.17 10.26
N ILE A 65 -7.10 11.01 9.22
CA ILE A 65 -5.94 11.40 8.38
C ILE A 65 -4.79 11.92 9.23
N SER A 66 -5.10 12.77 10.20
CA SER A 66 -4.11 13.39 11.09
C SER A 66 -3.29 12.36 11.89
N GLN A 67 -3.96 11.30 12.37
CA GLN A 67 -3.32 10.22 13.11
C GLN A 67 -2.49 9.34 12.17
N LEU A 68 -3.00 9.04 10.97
CA LEU A 68 -2.25 8.28 9.97
C LEU A 68 -0.98 9.03 9.53
N SER A 69 -1.07 10.32 9.25
CA SER A 69 0.10 11.17 8.94
C SER A 69 1.12 11.17 10.07
N THR A 70 0.66 11.24 11.32
CA THR A 70 1.54 11.19 12.49
C THR A 70 2.24 9.84 12.60
N LEU A 71 1.51 8.75 12.38
CA LEU A 71 2.05 7.39 12.38
C LEU A 71 3.13 7.21 11.31
N LEU A 72 2.88 7.68 10.09
CA LEU A 72 3.81 7.55 8.97
C LEU A 72 4.99 8.55 9.02
N GLY A 73 4.90 9.58 9.86
CA GLY A 73 5.98 10.54 10.09
C GLY A 73 6.24 11.51 8.92
N PRO A 74 7.29 12.36 9.02
CA PRO A 74 7.50 13.48 8.09
C PRO A 74 7.92 13.11 6.66
N GLY A 75 8.22 11.83 6.42
CA GLY A 75 8.45 11.27 5.09
C GLY A 75 7.12 10.83 4.48
N LEU A 76 6.75 9.57 4.71
CA LEU A 76 5.54 8.96 4.13
C LEU A 76 4.23 9.64 4.55
N GLY A 77 4.21 10.33 5.69
CA GLY A 77 3.01 10.98 6.24
C GLY A 77 2.72 12.36 5.68
N ARG A 78 3.66 12.99 4.96
CA ARG A 78 3.57 14.40 4.52
C ARG A 78 2.41 14.65 3.56
N ASP A 79 2.25 13.78 2.56
CA ASP A 79 1.31 13.96 1.46
C ASP A 79 0.10 13.02 1.57
N VAL A 80 -0.14 12.43 2.74
CA VAL A 80 -1.26 11.49 2.96
C VAL A 80 -2.59 12.11 2.60
N GLN A 81 -2.85 13.33 3.06
CA GLN A 81 -4.12 13.99 2.80
C GLN A 81 -4.33 14.25 1.30
N THR A 82 -3.33 14.85 0.65
CA THR A 82 -3.39 15.20 -0.78
C THR A 82 -3.49 13.97 -1.67
N THR A 83 -2.81 12.88 -1.31
CA THR A 83 -2.90 11.61 -2.01
C THR A 83 -4.25 10.93 -1.80
N LEU A 84 -4.72 10.81 -0.56
CA LEU A 84 -5.97 10.10 -0.27
C LEU A 84 -7.19 10.82 -0.84
N ILE A 85 -7.23 12.16 -0.86
CA ILE A 85 -8.35 12.92 -1.47
C ILE A 85 -8.56 12.54 -2.95
N GLN A 86 -7.51 12.18 -3.69
CA GLN A 86 -7.63 11.73 -5.09
C GLN A 86 -8.34 10.37 -5.20
N LEU A 87 -8.38 9.60 -4.10
CA LEU A 87 -9.04 8.30 -3.98
C LEU A 87 -10.46 8.38 -3.39
N GLN A 88 -11.08 9.57 -3.34
CA GLN A 88 -12.45 9.76 -2.83
C GLN A 88 -13.54 8.94 -3.57
N SER A 89 -13.24 8.39 -4.75
CA SER A 89 -14.15 7.47 -5.46
C SER A 89 -14.24 6.09 -4.80
N VAL A 90 -13.22 5.72 -4.02
CA VAL A 90 -13.10 4.40 -3.36
C VAL A 90 -13.01 4.49 -1.84
N MET A 91 -12.84 5.70 -1.31
CA MET A 91 -12.74 5.97 0.12
C MET A 91 -13.72 7.04 0.58
N ASP A 92 -14.26 6.85 1.78
CA ASP A 92 -14.96 7.87 2.54
C ASP A 92 -13.93 8.74 3.26
N ILE A 93 -13.81 9.99 2.82
CA ILE A 93 -12.89 10.96 3.40
C ILE A 93 -13.73 12.06 4.05
N PRO A 94 -13.86 12.04 5.38
CA PRO A 94 -14.67 13.03 6.08
C PRO A 94 -14.05 14.42 5.94
N THR A 95 -14.90 15.44 5.81
CA THR A 95 -14.48 16.86 5.84
C THR A 95 -13.87 17.22 7.20
N ASP A 96 -14.35 16.59 8.27
CA ASP A 96 -13.76 16.69 9.60
C ASP A 96 -12.59 15.71 9.73
N SER A 97 -11.37 16.26 9.85
CA SER A 97 -10.12 15.50 9.91
C SER A 97 -9.89 14.75 11.23
N THR A 98 -10.81 14.87 12.19
CA THR A 98 -10.84 14.10 13.43
C THR A 98 -11.60 12.78 13.29
N LEU A 99 -12.41 12.64 12.24
CA LEU A 99 -13.18 11.44 11.97
C LEU A 99 -12.34 10.40 11.21
N PRO A 100 -12.59 9.10 11.44
CA PRO A 100 -11.88 8.03 10.75
C PRO A 100 -12.27 7.95 9.28
N MET A 101 -11.27 7.72 8.41
CA MET A 101 -11.53 7.41 7.00
C MET A 101 -11.98 5.98 6.84
N ASN A 102 -12.85 5.71 5.87
CA ASN A 102 -13.27 4.34 5.56
C ASN A 102 -13.04 4.00 4.09
N ILE A 103 -12.95 2.71 3.79
CA ILE A 103 -12.94 2.20 2.42
C ILE A 103 -14.36 1.75 2.07
N PHE A 104 -14.89 2.20 0.93
CA PHE A 104 -16.28 1.90 0.55
C PHE A 104 -16.49 0.42 0.20
N TYR A 105 -15.49 -0.24 -0.39
CA TYR A 105 -15.63 -1.55 -1.01
C TYR A 105 -14.67 -2.56 -0.40
N LEU A 106 -15.21 -3.65 0.15
CA LEU A 106 -14.40 -4.73 0.74
C LEU A 106 -13.42 -5.37 -0.26
N SER A 107 -13.77 -5.37 -1.55
CA SER A 107 -12.90 -5.84 -2.64
C SER A 107 -11.58 -5.09 -2.75
N ILE A 108 -11.48 -3.87 -2.21
CA ILE A 108 -10.22 -3.12 -2.14
C ILE A 108 -9.24 -3.78 -1.18
N HIS A 109 -9.71 -4.32 -0.05
CA HIS A 109 -8.84 -5.07 0.86
C HIS A 109 -8.24 -6.28 0.16
N ASN A 110 -9.05 -7.01 -0.61
CA ASN A 110 -8.56 -8.15 -1.40
C ASN A 110 -7.57 -7.69 -2.49
N TYR A 111 -7.88 -6.58 -3.17
CA TYR A 111 -7.02 -5.98 -4.18
C TYR A 111 -5.63 -5.65 -3.62
N VAL A 112 -5.56 -4.84 -2.55
CA VAL A 112 -4.27 -4.38 -2.01
C VAL A 112 -3.53 -5.41 -1.16
N SER A 113 -4.19 -6.50 -0.75
CA SER A 113 -3.57 -7.58 0.04
C SER A 113 -2.50 -8.36 -0.73
N ASN A 114 -2.55 -8.34 -2.07
CA ASN A 114 -1.55 -8.97 -2.94
C ASN A 114 -1.12 -7.97 -4.02
N PRO A 115 0.14 -7.51 -4.01
CA PRO A 115 0.67 -6.58 -5.01
C PRO A 115 0.46 -7.02 -6.47
N LEU A 116 0.41 -8.33 -6.72
CA LEU A 116 0.18 -8.90 -8.07
C LEU A 116 -1.22 -8.63 -8.63
N ASN A 117 -2.17 -8.20 -7.79
CA ASN A 117 -3.49 -7.79 -8.24
C ASN A 117 -3.48 -6.42 -8.90
N CYS A 118 -2.46 -5.60 -8.63
CA CYS A 118 -2.27 -4.30 -9.24
C CYS A 118 -1.42 -4.42 -10.50
N SER A 119 -1.85 -3.79 -11.59
CA SER A 119 -1.13 -3.81 -12.86
C SER A 119 0.03 -2.80 -12.91
N LEU A 120 0.20 -1.95 -11.89
CA LEU A 120 1.29 -0.98 -11.82
C LEU A 120 2.62 -1.67 -11.49
N PRO A 121 3.63 -1.63 -12.38
CA PRO A 121 4.88 -2.35 -12.16
C PRO A 121 5.62 -1.95 -10.88
N GLN A 122 5.50 -0.69 -10.46
CA GLN A 122 6.15 -0.13 -9.27
C GLN A 122 5.60 -0.76 -7.98
N VAL A 123 4.39 -1.32 -8.01
CA VAL A 123 3.71 -1.86 -6.83
C VAL A 123 4.33 -3.16 -6.32
N CYS A 124 4.99 -3.92 -7.19
CA CYS A 124 5.60 -5.20 -6.84
C CYS A 124 6.74 -5.09 -5.82
N ASP A 125 7.42 -3.95 -5.78
CA ASP A 125 8.61 -3.74 -4.93
C ASP A 125 8.31 -2.93 -3.66
N ILE A 126 7.05 -2.57 -3.42
CA ILE A 126 6.70 -1.74 -2.25
C ILE A 126 6.85 -2.57 -0.97
N THR A 127 7.34 -1.93 0.08
CA THR A 127 7.42 -2.55 1.41
C THR A 127 6.03 -2.95 1.91
N SER A 128 5.93 -4.13 2.52
CA SER A 128 4.68 -4.62 3.11
C SER A 128 4.02 -3.55 4.02
N PRO A 129 2.72 -3.25 3.83
CA PRO A 129 2.01 -2.27 4.65
C PRO A 129 2.04 -2.60 6.14
N HIS A 130 1.96 -3.89 6.50
CA HIS A 130 2.10 -4.33 7.89
C HIS A 130 3.47 -3.99 8.48
N SER A 131 4.55 -4.24 7.73
CA SER A 131 5.91 -3.92 8.17
C SER A 131 6.11 -2.41 8.34
N LEU A 132 5.56 -1.61 7.43
CA LEU A 132 5.60 -0.15 7.52
C LEU A 132 4.84 0.35 8.75
N LEU A 133 3.59 -0.08 8.96
CA LEU A 133 2.78 0.32 10.12
C LEU A 133 3.46 -0.10 11.43
N ALA A 134 3.99 -1.33 11.51
CA ALA A 134 4.70 -1.80 12.69
C ALA A 134 5.96 -0.99 12.98
N GLY A 135 6.76 -0.69 11.95
CA GLY A 135 7.97 0.13 12.06
C GLY A 135 7.66 1.57 12.49
N SER A 136 6.63 2.16 11.89
CA SER A 136 6.09 3.47 12.24
C SER A 136 5.59 3.54 13.68
N ALA A 137 4.78 2.56 14.11
CA ALA A 137 4.27 2.48 15.47
C ALA A 137 5.41 2.33 16.49
N LEU A 138 6.38 1.45 16.21
CA LEU A 138 7.55 1.27 17.05
C LEU A 138 8.37 2.56 17.16
N HIS A 139 8.57 3.28 16.04
CA HIS A 139 9.28 4.55 16.04
C HIS A 139 8.62 5.60 16.94
N LEU A 140 7.28 5.63 17.00
CA LEU A 140 6.56 6.48 17.93
C LEU A 140 6.73 6.01 19.38
N MET A 141 6.51 4.72 19.64
CA MET A 141 6.61 4.15 20.99
C MET A 141 7.99 4.35 21.61
N VAL A 142 9.07 4.21 20.83
CA VAL A 142 10.45 4.36 21.32
C VAL A 142 10.71 5.74 21.92
N LYS A 143 10.01 6.80 21.49
CA LYS A 143 10.18 8.15 22.05
C LYS A 143 9.71 8.25 23.51
N ASP A 144 8.76 7.40 23.89
CA ASP A 144 8.16 7.38 25.22
C ASP A 144 8.73 6.28 26.11
N ILE A 145 9.60 5.41 25.56
CA ILE A 145 10.31 4.42 26.35
C ILE A 145 11.47 5.14 27.05
N PRO A 146 11.54 5.14 28.41
CA PRO A 146 12.69 5.69 29.11
C PRO A 146 13.97 5.01 28.59
N GLU A 147 15.10 5.72 28.57
CA GLU A 147 16.42 5.21 28.14
C GLU A 147 16.85 4.00 29.00
N SER A 148 16.26 2.85 28.70
CA SER A 148 16.50 1.60 29.36
C SER A 148 17.58 0.91 28.56
N MET A 149 18.77 0.88 29.13
CA MET A 149 19.91 0.14 28.59
C MET A 149 19.56 -1.34 28.33
N ALA A 150 18.61 -1.90 29.10
CA ALA A 150 18.11 -3.26 28.90
C ALA A 150 17.27 -3.41 27.62
N LEU A 151 16.41 -2.42 27.29
CA LEU A 151 15.62 -2.43 26.07
C LEU A 151 16.51 -2.25 24.84
N LEU A 152 17.46 -1.32 24.89
CA LEU A 152 18.47 -1.15 23.82
C LEU A 152 19.31 -2.42 23.62
N GLY A 153 19.69 -3.09 24.71
CA GLY A 153 20.37 -4.38 24.68
C GLY A 153 19.52 -5.46 23.99
N ALA A 154 18.24 -5.59 24.36
CA ALA A 154 17.32 -6.54 23.76
C ALA A 154 17.08 -6.28 22.26
N LEU A 155 16.89 -5.02 21.87
CA LEU A 155 16.72 -4.64 20.45
C LEU A 155 18.00 -4.92 19.62
N SER A 156 19.18 -4.69 20.19
CA SER A 156 20.46 -5.01 19.55
C SER A 156 20.63 -6.51 19.33
N GLU A 157 20.23 -7.33 20.31
CA GLU A 157 20.27 -8.79 20.21
C GLU A 157 19.27 -9.31 19.16
N LEU A 158 18.05 -8.77 19.15
CA LEU A 158 17.03 -9.10 18.16
C LEU A 158 17.49 -8.74 16.73
N LYS A 159 18.19 -7.62 16.56
CA LYS A 159 18.81 -7.20 15.28
C LYS A 159 19.96 -8.12 14.85
N LYS A 160 20.73 -8.69 15.79
CA LYS A 160 21.74 -9.71 15.46
C LYS A 160 21.08 -11.00 14.99
N GLN A 161 20.03 -11.44 15.69
CA GLN A 161 19.30 -12.67 15.35
C GLN A 161 18.61 -12.56 13.99
N SER A 162 18.00 -11.42 13.67
CA SER A 162 17.36 -11.22 12.35
C SER A 162 18.37 -11.29 11.19
N LYS A 163 19.60 -10.79 11.39
CA LYS A 163 20.69 -10.92 10.42
C LYS A 163 21.19 -12.36 10.29
N ALA A 164 21.24 -13.12 11.40
CA ALA A 164 21.63 -14.52 11.40
C ALA A 164 20.60 -15.44 10.74
N MET A 165 19.33 -15.02 10.72
CA MET A 165 18.22 -15.76 10.09
C MET A 165 18.01 -15.42 8.61
N GLN A 166 18.75 -14.45 8.03
CA GLN A 166 18.71 -14.26 6.59
C GLN A 166 19.32 -15.48 5.88
N PRO A 167 18.65 -16.05 4.87
CA PRO A 167 19.20 -17.18 4.12
C PRO A 167 20.55 -16.74 3.54
N LYS A 168 21.63 -17.46 3.88
CA LYS A 168 22.89 -17.30 3.18
C LYS A 168 22.59 -17.51 1.70
N GLN A 169 22.72 -16.46 0.88
CA GLN A 169 22.72 -16.63 -0.56
C GLN A 169 23.80 -17.65 -0.90
N GLN A 170 23.35 -18.85 -1.24
CA GLN A 170 24.19 -20.00 -1.46
C GLN A 170 24.71 -19.89 -2.89
N GLY A 171 25.98 -19.50 -3.00
CA GLY A 171 26.92 -19.78 -4.10
C GLY A 171 26.39 -19.72 -5.53
N SER A 172 26.86 -18.70 -6.26
CA SER A 172 26.94 -18.70 -7.72
C SER A 172 27.43 -20.06 -8.27
N PRO A 173 26.77 -20.66 -9.28
CA PRO A 173 27.34 -21.83 -9.94
C PRO A 173 28.59 -21.42 -10.73
N GLN A 174 29.72 -22.06 -10.41
CA GLN A 174 30.94 -22.02 -11.21
C GLN A 174 30.63 -22.45 -12.66
N PRO A 175 31.22 -21.81 -13.69
CA PRO A 175 31.04 -22.24 -15.07
C PRO A 175 31.77 -23.56 -15.30
N HIS A 176 31.02 -24.57 -15.73
CA HIS A 176 31.56 -25.84 -16.22
C HIS A 176 32.54 -25.59 -17.38
N SER A 177 33.80 -25.98 -17.19
CA SER A 177 34.77 -26.10 -18.27
C SER A 177 34.36 -27.27 -19.17
N LEU A 178 33.91 -26.96 -20.38
CA LEU A 178 33.81 -27.91 -21.48
C LEU A 178 35.22 -28.24 -21.96
N SER A 179 35.76 -29.38 -21.52
CA SER A 179 36.90 -30.00 -22.20
C SER A 179 36.38 -30.87 -23.34
N GLN A 180 36.80 -30.49 -24.53
CA GLN A 180 36.56 -31.17 -25.80
C GLN A 180 37.12 -32.60 -25.77
N VAL A 181 36.34 -33.54 -26.32
CA VAL A 181 36.85 -34.82 -26.81
C VAL A 181 36.73 -34.78 -28.33
N THR A 182 37.86 -34.64 -29.01
CA THR A 182 38.12 -35.24 -30.32
C THR A 182 39.60 -35.54 -30.40
#